data_AF-N6TF03-F1
#
_entry.id   AF-N6TF03-F1
#
_cell.length_a   1.000
_cell.length_b   1.000
_cell.length_c   1.000
_cell.angle_alpha   90.00
_cell.angle_beta   90.00
_cell.angle_gamma   90.00
#
_symmetry.space_group_name_H-M   'P 1'
#
loop_
_entity.id
_entity.type
_entity.pdbx_description
1 polymer ?
#
loop_
_entity_poly.entity_id
_entity_poly.type
_entity_poly.pdbx_seq_one_letter_code
_entity_poly.pdbx_strand_id
1 'polypeptide(L)'
;RRLVDGRPGLDSLSAQPIELTGNSDQECALLLNGPARSSHFDYQFNLLRGGNLDYHGPHTCITYAAVNAAYQEASKRIQVAQPHGDWKPEEVATVGELLLDISNNLAKSYGLSYEDIEKGLPLIDTSKTLIRDICPPYLSNVECRAGKYRRYDGLCTNLQHPTWGATNTPFTRLVGPLYADGMSDPRISVSGHALPGSRVVSRTLHPDQGYHDHAGTVMIIAWGQFMDHDYTLTGTPLDPFNRNDPEECCGKPAHLKHPYCNEINIPEDDYFYNMYRVRCMNFIRSFPAARPGCRLGSKVPYNTLTGVLDANTVYGVTEHHARKLREGHAGLLRMNPAFSEYGLKDLLPLKSDVPDEGCTRPNASMYCFEAGEGFSLPWCNRQEFVKSVGSDLGEIRVNEQLVLTVMHTLMAREHNRVARELALVNPHWDDETLFQEARRINIAIIQHITYNEFLPILLGKDVMEKFGILLQKEGYWNGYDPNVNPNVIDAFSAAAYRFGHSLLPTAVERWSKAHKFI
;
A
#
# COMPACT_ATOMS: atom_id res chain seq x y z
N ARG A 1 -11.55 -78.13 8.95
CA ARG A 1 -10.31 -77.51 8.42
C ARG A 1 -10.45 -76.00 8.59
N ARG A 2 -9.40 -75.37 9.12
CA ARG A 2 -9.26 -73.96 9.53
C ARG A 2 -9.32 -72.94 8.38
N LEU A 3 -9.48 -71.66 8.78
CA LEU A 3 -8.91 -70.36 8.29
C LEU A 3 -10.07 -69.32 8.33
N VAL A 4 -10.17 -68.29 9.19
CA VAL A 4 -9.30 -67.16 9.64
C VAL A 4 -8.98 -66.13 8.54
N ASP A 5 -9.43 -64.89 8.79
CA ASP A 5 -8.99 -63.54 8.34
C ASP A 5 -10.21 -62.69 7.94
N GLY A 6 -10.46 -61.45 8.39
CA GLY A 6 -9.58 -60.41 8.93
C GLY A 6 -9.97 -59.10 8.21
N ARG A 7 -10.71 -58.19 8.85
CA ARG A 7 -10.92 -56.81 8.38
C ARG A 7 -10.49 -55.84 9.49
N PRO A 8 -9.58 -54.89 9.21
CA PRO A 8 -9.09 -53.96 10.21
C PRO A 8 -10.11 -52.84 10.50
N GLY A 9 -10.23 -52.48 11.77
CA GLY A 9 -11.00 -51.33 12.24
C GLY A 9 -10.27 -50.02 11.92
N LEU A 10 -11.05 -48.96 11.75
CA LEU A 10 -10.55 -47.58 11.66
C LEU A 10 -9.89 -47.21 13.00
N ASP A 11 -8.58 -47.03 13.00
CA ASP A 11 -7.88 -46.36 14.09
C ASP A 11 -8.18 -44.86 14.05
N SER A 12 -8.86 -44.39 15.08
CA SER A 12 -8.93 -42.97 15.45
C SER A 12 -7.53 -42.51 15.84
N LEU A 13 -6.94 -41.60 15.07
CA LEU A 13 -5.76 -40.83 15.48
C LEU A 13 -6.13 -39.95 16.68
N SER A 14 -5.92 -40.48 17.88
CA SER A 14 -5.94 -39.70 19.11
C SER A 14 -4.72 -38.77 19.11
N ALA A 15 -4.95 -37.47 18.91
CA ALA A 15 -3.95 -36.46 19.21
C ALA A 15 -3.68 -36.51 20.72
N GLN A 16 -2.47 -36.93 21.12
CA GLN A 16 -2.07 -36.86 22.51
C GLN A 16 -1.75 -35.41 22.88
N PRO A 17 -2.24 -34.90 24.02
CA PRO A 17 -1.84 -33.60 24.54
C PRO A 17 -0.36 -33.66 24.93
N ILE A 18 0.43 -32.72 24.43
CA ILE A 18 1.83 -32.56 24.82
C ILE A 18 1.85 -32.00 26.25
N GLU A 19 2.29 -32.81 27.23
CA GLU A 19 2.60 -32.32 28.58
C GLU A 19 3.85 -31.42 28.52
N LEU A 20 3.65 -30.14 28.83
CA LEU A 20 4.72 -29.14 28.92
C LEU A 20 5.20 -29.03 30.37
N THR A 21 6.25 -29.78 30.73
CA THR A 21 7.04 -29.51 31.93
C THR A 21 8.43 -29.01 31.50
N GLY A 22 8.61 -27.69 31.45
CA GLY A 22 9.88 -27.03 31.12
C GLY A 22 9.96 -25.62 31.74
N ASN A 23 11.11 -25.29 32.34
CA ASN A 23 11.42 -24.04 33.06
C ASN A 23 10.95 -22.76 32.32
N SER A 24 10.14 -21.95 32.99
CA SER A 24 9.01 -21.28 32.33
C SER A 24 9.18 -19.83 31.83
N ASP A 25 10.38 -19.26 31.74
CA ASP A 25 10.52 -17.85 31.30
C ASP A 25 11.39 -17.61 30.04
N GLN A 26 12.26 -18.56 29.64
CA GLN A 26 13.13 -18.38 28.47
C GLN A 26 12.63 -19.02 27.18
N GLU A 27 11.74 -20.02 27.26
CA GLU A 27 11.19 -20.71 26.07
C GLU A 27 9.84 -20.14 25.63
N CYS A 28 9.18 -19.37 26.49
CA CYS A 28 7.87 -18.81 26.18
C CYS A 28 7.98 -17.54 25.34
N ALA A 29 7.33 -17.56 24.17
CA ALA A 29 7.24 -16.42 23.27
C ALA A 29 6.01 -15.55 23.55
N LEU A 30 4.89 -16.16 23.94
CA LEU A 30 3.66 -15.46 24.32
C LEU A 30 2.87 -16.28 25.36
N LEU A 31 2.53 -15.65 26.48
CA LEU A 31 1.61 -16.21 27.48
C LEU A 31 0.17 -15.80 27.13
N LEU A 32 -0.71 -16.78 27.03
CA LEU A 32 -2.14 -16.59 26.81
C LEU A 32 -2.88 -16.62 28.14
N ASN A 33 -3.90 -15.77 28.26
CA ASN A 33 -4.79 -15.76 29.42
C ASN A 33 -5.89 -16.81 29.21
N GLY A 34 -5.81 -17.91 29.97
CA GLY A 34 -6.76 -19.02 29.91
C GLY A 34 -6.23 -20.25 29.15
N PRO A 35 -6.98 -21.37 29.17
CA PRO A 35 -6.58 -22.60 28.49
C PRO A 35 -6.69 -22.47 26.96
N ALA A 36 -5.78 -23.11 26.23
CA ALA A 36 -5.88 -23.28 24.78
C ALA A 36 -7.26 -23.81 24.38
N ARG A 37 -7.88 -23.18 23.40
CA ARG A 37 -9.17 -23.62 22.87
C ARG A 37 -8.91 -24.56 21.69
N SER A 38 -9.54 -25.73 21.66
CA SER A 38 -9.45 -26.61 20.51
C SER A 38 -10.31 -26.06 19.35
N SER A 39 -9.79 -26.20 18.13
CA SER A 39 -10.33 -25.64 16.87
C SER A 39 -11.78 -26.04 16.53
N HIS A 40 -12.34 -27.06 17.20
CA HIS A 40 -13.65 -27.60 16.85
C HIS A 40 -14.84 -26.85 17.47
N PHE A 41 -14.64 -26.04 18.51
CA PHE A 41 -15.77 -25.47 19.27
C PHE A 41 -16.09 -24.00 18.93
N ASP A 42 -15.11 -23.19 18.51
CA ASP A 42 -15.33 -21.75 18.24
C ASP A 42 -15.55 -21.41 16.75
N TYR A 43 -15.14 -22.26 15.81
CA TYR A 43 -15.30 -21.99 14.36
C TYR A 43 -16.75 -22.08 13.86
N GLN A 44 -17.61 -22.86 14.52
CA GLN A 44 -19.02 -23.01 14.08
C GLN A 44 -19.94 -21.90 14.58
N PHE A 45 -19.54 -21.12 15.60
CA PHE A 45 -20.47 -20.25 16.32
C PHE A 45 -20.17 -18.75 16.27
N ASN A 46 -19.22 -18.28 15.45
CA ASN A 46 -19.02 -16.84 15.25
C ASN A 46 -18.82 -16.08 16.60
N LEU A 47 -18.26 -16.75 17.61
CA LEU A 47 -18.09 -16.26 18.98
C LEU A 47 -16.85 -15.37 19.16
N LEU A 48 -16.28 -14.87 18.06
CA LEU A 48 -15.19 -13.86 18.08
C LEU A 48 -15.64 -12.50 18.65
N ARG A 49 -16.95 -12.31 18.93
CA ARG A 49 -17.41 -11.25 19.84
C ARG A 49 -17.26 -11.74 21.28
N GLY A 50 -16.07 -11.47 21.84
CA GLY A 50 -15.70 -11.78 23.21
C GLY A 50 -16.84 -11.55 24.21
N GLY A 51 -17.30 -12.62 24.82
CA GLY A 51 -17.93 -12.53 26.13
C GLY A 51 -16.86 -12.31 27.18
N ASN A 52 -17.13 -11.44 28.16
CA ASN A 52 -16.36 -11.35 29.40
C ASN A 52 -16.47 -12.70 30.11
N LEU A 53 -15.49 -13.57 29.88
CA LEU A 53 -15.31 -14.78 30.66
C LEU A 53 -13.94 -14.66 31.32
N ASP A 54 -13.96 -14.21 32.58
CA ASP A 54 -12.82 -14.31 33.49
C ASP A 54 -12.50 -15.80 33.67
N TYR A 55 -11.50 -16.30 32.94
CA TYR A 55 -11.03 -17.67 33.05
C TYR A 55 -9.76 -17.73 33.90
N HIS A 56 -9.93 -18.08 35.18
CA HIS A 56 -8.85 -18.55 36.04
C HIS A 56 -8.52 -20.02 35.71
N GLY A 57 -7.68 -20.24 34.69
CA GLY A 57 -7.12 -21.55 34.31
C GLY A 57 -5.60 -21.49 34.10
N PRO A 58 -4.88 -22.62 33.98
CA PRO A 58 -3.45 -22.61 33.73
C PRO A 58 -3.14 -21.90 32.41
N HIS A 59 -2.23 -20.93 32.45
CA HIS A 59 -1.79 -20.16 31.29
C HIS A 59 -1.22 -21.07 30.22
N THR A 60 -1.65 -20.88 28.97
CA THR A 60 -1.04 -21.57 27.83
C THR A 60 0.09 -20.72 27.27
N CYS A 61 1.23 -21.34 26.96
CA CYS A 61 2.36 -20.67 26.35
C CYS A 61 2.53 -21.07 24.88
N ILE A 62 2.65 -20.08 23.98
CA ILE A 62 3.23 -20.28 22.65
C ILE A 62 4.75 -20.19 22.80
N THR A 63 5.48 -21.27 22.50
CA THR A 63 6.93 -21.31 22.63
C THR A 63 7.63 -20.83 21.35
N TYR A 64 8.89 -20.38 21.45
CA TYR A 64 9.70 -20.07 20.26
C TYR A 64 9.88 -21.29 19.34
N ALA A 65 9.92 -22.51 19.91
CA ALA A 65 9.96 -23.74 19.14
C ALA A 65 8.67 -23.95 18.32
N ALA A 66 7.50 -23.65 18.87
CA ALA A 66 6.24 -23.71 18.14
C ALA A 66 6.19 -22.68 16.99
N VAL A 67 6.72 -21.46 17.21
CA VAL A 67 6.83 -20.44 16.15
C VAL A 67 7.77 -20.92 15.02
N ASN A 68 8.91 -21.52 15.36
CA ASN A 68 9.84 -22.09 14.38
C ASN A 68 9.24 -23.28 13.61
N ALA A 69 8.44 -24.12 14.27
CA ALA A 69 7.73 -25.22 13.61
C ALA A 69 6.69 -24.70 12.62
N ALA A 70 5.91 -23.67 13.00
CA ALA A 70 4.97 -23.00 12.11
C ALA A 70 5.68 -22.34 10.92
N TYR A 71 6.84 -21.70 11.15
CA TYR A 71 7.71 -21.18 10.10
C TYR A 71 8.12 -22.27 9.09
N GLN A 72 8.67 -23.39 9.58
CA GLN A 72 9.12 -24.48 8.72
C GLN A 72 7.98 -25.06 7.88
N GLU A 73 6.78 -25.13 8.44
CA GLU A 73 5.60 -25.59 7.72
C GLU A 73 5.17 -24.60 6.63
N ALA A 74 5.13 -23.30 6.95
CA ALA A 74 4.82 -22.24 6.00
C ALA A 74 5.82 -22.19 4.84
N SER A 75 7.12 -22.32 5.13
CA SER A 75 8.20 -22.29 4.13
C SER A 75 8.18 -23.45 3.13
N LYS A 76 7.43 -24.53 3.39
CA LYS A 76 7.24 -25.62 2.40
C LYS A 76 6.41 -25.19 1.20
N ARG A 77 5.57 -24.16 1.35
CA ARG A 77 4.60 -23.70 0.33
C ARG A 77 4.80 -22.25 -0.10
N ILE A 78 5.43 -21.42 0.73
CA ILE A 78 5.70 -20.01 0.42
C ILE A 78 7.21 -19.81 0.34
N GLN A 79 7.68 -19.39 -0.83
CA GLN A 79 9.08 -19.05 -1.06
C GLN A 79 9.27 -17.54 -0.92
N VAL A 80 10.07 -17.14 0.07
CA VAL A 80 10.38 -15.72 0.30
C VAL A 80 11.44 -15.24 -0.69
N ALA A 81 11.20 -14.08 -1.29
CA ALA A 81 12.16 -13.41 -2.16
C ALA A 81 13.38 -12.92 -1.38
N GLN A 82 14.55 -12.97 -2.01
CA GLN A 82 15.83 -12.49 -1.43
C GLN A 82 16.51 -11.56 -2.44
N PRO A 83 16.05 -10.30 -2.54
CA PRO A 83 16.54 -9.37 -3.54
C PRO A 83 17.97 -8.89 -3.25
N HIS A 84 18.69 -8.56 -4.33
CA HIS A 84 19.97 -7.86 -4.27
C HIS A 84 19.74 -6.36 -4.51
N GLY A 85 19.36 -5.62 -3.46
CA GLY A 85 19.15 -4.17 -3.51
C GLY A 85 17.83 -3.73 -2.91
N ASP A 86 17.16 -2.79 -3.58
CA ASP A 86 15.85 -2.28 -3.18
C ASP A 86 14.79 -3.39 -3.26
N TRP A 87 13.90 -3.43 -2.28
CA TRP A 87 12.83 -4.42 -2.20
C TRP A 87 11.60 -3.96 -3.00
N LYS A 88 11.18 -4.76 -3.98
CA LYS A 88 9.94 -4.52 -4.72
C LYS A 88 8.70 -4.83 -3.88
N PRO A 89 7.55 -4.20 -4.17
CA PRO A 89 6.30 -4.54 -3.53
C PRO A 89 5.99 -6.03 -3.53
N GLU A 90 6.16 -6.76 -4.63
CA GLU A 90 5.86 -8.20 -4.72
C GLU A 90 6.85 -9.04 -3.91
N GLU A 91 8.09 -8.61 -3.78
CA GLU A 91 9.10 -9.29 -2.98
C GLU A 91 8.79 -9.14 -1.49
N VAL A 92 8.41 -7.94 -1.05
CA VAL A 92 7.91 -7.69 0.31
C VAL A 92 6.65 -8.48 0.60
N ALA A 93 5.77 -8.64 -0.40
CA ALA A 93 4.55 -9.44 -0.25
C ALA A 93 4.86 -10.89 0.14
N THR A 94 5.89 -11.52 -0.43
CA THR A 94 6.26 -12.91 -0.07
C THR A 94 6.59 -13.07 1.41
N VAL A 95 7.22 -12.06 2.02
CA VAL A 95 7.47 -12.01 3.47
C VAL A 95 6.16 -11.90 4.23
N GLY A 96 5.29 -10.96 3.84
CA GLY A 96 3.98 -10.77 4.47
C GLY A 96 3.09 -12.01 4.38
N GLU A 97 3.14 -12.75 3.26
CA GLU A 97 2.41 -14.00 3.05
C GLU A 97 2.88 -15.10 4.00
N LEU A 98 4.19 -15.28 4.11
CA LEU A 98 4.78 -16.24 5.05
C LEU A 98 4.37 -15.91 6.49
N LEU A 99 4.46 -14.65 6.90
CA LEU A 99 4.09 -14.20 8.24
C LEU A 99 2.59 -14.39 8.53
N LEU A 100 1.72 -14.12 7.55
CA LEU A 100 0.28 -14.34 7.67
C LEU A 100 -0.04 -15.84 7.81
N ASP A 101 0.65 -16.70 7.06
CA ASP A 101 0.46 -18.15 7.12
C ASP A 101 0.95 -18.74 8.46
N ILE A 102 2.10 -18.30 8.97
CA ILE A 102 2.58 -18.63 10.34
C ILE A 102 1.54 -18.20 11.38
N SER A 103 1.04 -16.97 11.27
CA SER A 103 0.05 -16.43 12.20
C SER A 103 -1.26 -17.23 12.17
N ASN A 104 -1.72 -17.64 10.98
CA ASN A 104 -2.87 -18.52 10.79
C ASN A 104 -2.67 -19.90 11.43
N ASN A 105 -1.48 -20.48 11.28
CA ASN A 105 -1.16 -21.79 11.86
C ASN A 105 -1.20 -21.73 13.40
N LEU A 106 -0.58 -20.70 13.99
CA LEU A 106 -0.61 -20.48 15.44
C LEU A 106 -2.03 -20.19 15.94
N ALA A 107 -2.78 -19.33 15.25
CA ALA A 107 -4.16 -19.01 15.59
C ALA A 107 -5.04 -20.26 15.68
N LYS A 108 -4.93 -21.15 14.68
CA LYS A 108 -5.70 -22.40 14.63
C LYS A 108 -5.23 -23.43 15.64
N SER A 109 -3.92 -23.55 15.85
CA SER A 109 -3.33 -24.56 16.75
C SER A 109 -3.62 -24.28 18.22
N TYR A 110 -3.68 -23.01 18.60
CA TYR A 110 -3.89 -22.59 19.99
C TYR A 110 -5.31 -22.06 20.26
N GLY A 111 -6.16 -21.95 19.22
CA GLY A 111 -7.52 -21.43 19.33
C GLY A 111 -7.54 -19.97 19.79
N LEU A 112 -6.69 -19.14 19.17
CA LEU A 112 -6.48 -17.76 19.58
C LEU A 112 -7.75 -16.92 19.38
N SER A 113 -8.08 -16.10 20.37
CA SER A 113 -9.15 -15.13 20.25
C SER A 113 -8.73 -13.95 19.36
N TYR A 114 -9.71 -13.11 19.02
CA TYR A 114 -9.44 -11.85 18.34
C TYR A 114 -8.39 -10.98 19.06
N GLU A 115 -8.46 -10.92 20.39
CA GLU A 115 -7.53 -10.12 21.19
C GLU A 115 -6.13 -10.74 21.21
N ASP A 116 -6.02 -12.06 21.27
CA ASP A 116 -4.74 -12.77 21.18
C ASP A 116 -4.09 -12.57 19.81
N ILE A 117 -4.87 -12.52 18.73
CA ILE A 117 -4.36 -12.29 17.37
C ILE A 117 -3.88 -10.84 17.21
N GLU A 118 -4.69 -9.86 17.60
CA GLU A 118 -4.38 -8.44 17.33
C GLU A 118 -3.43 -7.80 18.34
N LYS A 119 -3.47 -8.24 19.60
CA LYS A 119 -2.63 -7.67 20.67
C LYS A 119 -1.58 -8.64 21.19
N GLY A 120 -1.81 -9.95 21.09
CA GLY A 120 -0.88 -10.97 21.57
C GLY A 120 0.23 -11.31 20.57
N LEU A 121 -0.12 -11.83 19.39
CA LEU A 121 0.85 -12.24 18.37
C LEU A 121 1.92 -11.18 18.03
N PRO A 122 1.60 -9.86 17.93
CA PRO A 122 2.62 -8.86 17.66
C PRO A 122 3.67 -8.67 18.77
N LEU A 123 3.44 -9.20 19.98
CA LEU A 123 4.38 -9.14 21.11
C LEU A 123 5.46 -10.22 21.05
N ILE A 124 5.28 -11.24 20.20
CA ILE A 124 6.30 -12.29 20.01
C ILE A 124 7.56 -11.66 19.44
N ASP A 125 8.69 -11.83 20.14
CA ASP A 125 10.00 -11.39 19.70
C ASP A 125 10.55 -12.33 18.60
N THR A 126 10.21 -12.01 17.36
CA THR A 126 10.61 -12.79 16.18
C THR A 126 12.11 -12.80 15.93
N SER A 127 12.90 -11.90 16.56
CA SER A 127 14.36 -11.90 16.44
C SER A 127 15.03 -13.14 17.06
N LYS A 128 14.29 -13.87 17.93
CA LYS A 128 14.69 -15.14 18.54
C LYS A 128 14.23 -16.37 17.76
N THR A 129 13.67 -16.18 16.57
CA THR A 129 13.11 -17.24 15.71
C THR A 129 13.78 -17.27 14.35
N LEU A 130 13.47 -18.28 13.54
CA LEU A 130 13.88 -18.39 12.14
C LEU A 130 13.34 -17.25 11.26
N ILE A 131 12.32 -16.52 11.71
CA ILE A 131 11.76 -15.36 11.00
C ILE A 131 12.81 -14.24 10.84
N ARG A 132 13.77 -14.13 11.77
CA ARG A 132 14.82 -13.11 11.71
C ARG A 132 15.58 -13.12 10.38
N ASP A 133 15.82 -14.32 9.85
CA ASP A 133 16.70 -14.50 8.68
C ASP A 133 15.99 -14.12 7.36
N ILE A 134 14.66 -14.03 7.37
CA ILE A 134 13.87 -13.58 6.21
C ILE A 134 13.35 -12.15 6.35
N CYS A 135 13.56 -11.51 7.51
CA CYS A 135 13.02 -10.20 7.76
C CYS A 135 13.81 -9.14 6.99
N PRO A 136 13.16 -8.29 6.15
CA PRO A 136 13.86 -7.27 5.39
C PRO A 136 14.71 -6.37 6.31
N PRO A 137 15.98 -6.08 5.97
CA PRO A 137 16.86 -5.30 6.84
C PRO A 137 16.29 -3.93 7.22
N TYR A 138 15.55 -3.30 6.29
CA TYR A 138 14.89 -2.01 6.51
C TYR A 138 13.70 -2.06 7.48
N LEU A 139 13.27 -3.25 7.93
CA LEU A 139 12.18 -3.42 8.90
C LEU A 139 12.65 -3.80 10.31
N SER A 140 13.87 -4.32 10.49
CA SER A 140 14.34 -4.87 11.78
C SER A 140 15.58 -4.19 12.37
N ASN A 141 16.43 -3.52 11.58
CA ASN A 141 17.72 -2.99 12.05
C ASN A 141 18.11 -1.67 11.36
N VAL A 142 17.24 -0.65 11.43
CA VAL A 142 17.51 0.64 10.78
C VAL A 142 18.24 1.58 11.74
N GLU A 143 19.47 1.93 11.42
CA GLU A 143 20.21 3.00 12.08
C GLU A 143 20.04 4.32 11.32
N CYS A 144 19.52 5.33 12.00
CA CYS A 144 19.31 6.65 11.40
C CYS A 144 20.42 7.63 11.79
N ARG A 145 20.90 8.38 10.79
CA ARG A 145 21.78 9.53 10.99
C ARG A 145 21.06 10.78 10.55
N ALA A 146 21.13 11.83 11.38
CA ALA A 146 20.58 13.13 11.02
C ALA A 146 21.25 13.63 9.73
N GLY A 147 20.43 13.97 8.75
CA GLY A 147 20.85 14.49 7.46
C GLY A 147 20.05 15.73 7.09
N LYS A 148 20.54 16.47 6.10
CA LYS A 148 19.89 17.72 5.63
C LYS A 148 18.67 17.46 4.75
N TYR A 149 18.70 16.39 3.96
CA TYR A 149 17.68 16.09 2.95
C TYR A 149 16.89 14.85 3.32
N ARG A 150 15.63 14.78 2.86
CA ARG A 150 14.76 13.62 3.04
C ARG A 150 15.24 12.46 2.17
N ARG A 151 15.22 11.25 2.72
CA ARG A 151 15.38 10.03 1.93
C ARG A 151 14.18 9.85 1.00
N TYR A 152 14.36 9.15 -0.11
CA TYR A 152 13.25 8.83 -1.04
C TYR A 152 12.33 7.76 -0.49
N ASP A 153 12.86 6.79 0.25
CA ASP A 153 12.13 5.65 0.82
C ASP A 153 11.33 6.01 2.09
N GLY A 154 11.39 7.27 2.55
CA GLY A 154 10.73 7.74 3.77
C GLY A 154 11.35 7.25 5.08
N LEU A 155 12.38 6.37 5.04
CA LEU A 155 13.08 5.93 6.25
C LEU A 155 13.72 7.11 6.97
N CYS A 156 13.85 7.00 8.29
CA CYS A 156 14.47 8.02 9.14
C CYS A 156 13.77 9.38 9.12
N THR A 157 12.55 9.47 8.60
CA THR A 157 11.67 10.63 8.83
C THR A 157 11.44 10.85 10.34
N ASN A 158 11.35 9.75 11.08
CA ASN A 158 11.35 9.74 12.53
C ASN A 158 12.60 9.01 13.05
N LEU A 159 13.42 9.68 13.87
CA LEU A 159 14.69 9.12 14.37
C LEU A 159 14.50 8.08 15.48
N GLN A 160 13.39 8.12 16.23
CA GLN A 160 13.07 7.15 17.28
C GLN A 160 12.37 5.91 16.72
N HIS A 161 11.60 6.09 15.65
CA HIS A 161 10.90 5.05 14.93
C HIS A 161 11.23 5.11 13.43
N PRO A 162 12.41 4.59 13.01
CA PRO A 162 12.95 4.75 11.66
C PRO A 162 12.04 4.36 10.50
N THR A 163 11.12 3.42 10.72
CA THR A 163 10.21 2.89 9.69
C THR A 163 8.90 3.66 9.60
N TRP A 164 8.62 4.59 10.51
CA TRP A 164 7.41 5.40 10.43
C TRP A 164 7.51 6.40 9.28
N GLY A 165 6.56 6.32 8.36
CA GLY A 165 6.44 7.09 7.13
C GLY A 165 7.15 6.44 5.94
N ALA A 166 7.78 5.28 6.11
CA ALA A 166 8.54 4.63 5.05
C ALA A 166 7.65 3.86 4.06
N THR A 167 8.12 3.72 2.82
CA THR A 167 7.51 2.84 1.82
C THR A 167 7.56 1.38 2.25
N ASN A 168 6.67 0.56 1.69
CA ASN A 168 6.51 -0.86 1.96
C ASN A 168 6.26 -1.19 3.44
N THR A 169 5.65 -0.23 4.17
CA THR A 169 5.23 -0.42 5.56
C THR A 169 3.70 -0.50 5.67
N PRO A 170 3.15 -1.22 6.67
CA PRO A 170 1.71 -1.37 6.81
C PRO A 170 1.01 -0.03 7.02
N PHE A 171 -0.20 0.09 6.45
CA PHE A 171 -1.11 1.17 6.86
C PHE A 171 -1.44 1.04 8.35
N THR A 172 -1.61 2.18 9.02
CA THR A 172 -2.05 2.20 10.43
C THR A 172 -3.55 1.96 10.53
N ARG A 173 -4.00 1.45 11.67
CA ARG A 173 -5.41 1.21 11.93
C ARG A 173 -5.86 2.04 13.13
N LEU A 174 -6.98 2.76 12.99
CA LEU A 174 -7.66 3.44 14.12
C LEU A 174 -8.43 2.45 15.01
N VAL A 175 -8.93 1.38 14.40
CA VAL A 175 -9.66 0.30 15.05
C VAL A 175 -9.16 -1.03 14.50
N GLY A 176 -9.21 -2.09 15.30
CA GLY A 176 -8.76 -3.41 14.86
C GLY A 176 -9.57 -3.92 13.65
N PRO A 177 -8.97 -4.78 12.80
CA PRO A 177 -9.62 -5.31 11.61
C PRO A 177 -10.85 -6.16 11.95
N LEU A 178 -11.78 -6.28 11.01
CA LEU A 178 -12.96 -7.13 11.12
C LEU A 178 -13.02 -8.11 9.94
N TYR A 179 -12.24 -9.19 10.03
CA TYR A 179 -12.29 -10.31 9.10
C TYR A 179 -13.28 -11.37 9.59
N ALA A 180 -13.90 -12.11 8.67
CA ALA A 180 -14.88 -13.14 9.03
C ALA A 180 -14.25 -14.30 9.81
N ASP A 181 -13.00 -14.64 9.50
CA ASP A 181 -12.18 -15.66 10.17
C ASP A 181 -11.24 -15.06 11.24
N GLY A 182 -11.32 -13.75 11.50
CA GLY A 182 -10.39 -13.02 12.37
C GLY A 182 -9.00 -12.79 11.80
N MET A 183 -8.67 -13.33 10.61
CA MET A 183 -7.30 -13.35 10.08
C MET A 183 -7.19 -12.66 8.73
N SER A 184 -8.04 -12.99 7.76
CA SER A 184 -7.95 -12.43 6.42
C SER A 184 -9.21 -12.50 5.57
N ASP A 185 -10.24 -13.27 5.94
CA ASP A 185 -11.40 -13.47 5.09
C ASP A 185 -12.30 -12.22 5.02
N PRO A 186 -12.85 -11.88 3.83
CA PRO A 186 -13.77 -10.76 3.69
C PRO A 186 -14.90 -10.81 4.72
N ARG A 187 -15.22 -9.65 5.29
CA ARG A 187 -16.23 -9.52 6.34
C ARG A 187 -17.60 -10.03 5.87
N ILE A 188 -18.30 -10.72 6.78
CA ILE A 188 -19.72 -11.10 6.63
C ILE A 188 -20.63 -10.21 7.49
N SER A 189 -21.94 -10.29 7.23
CA SER A 189 -22.97 -9.61 8.02
C SER A 189 -22.94 -10.09 9.47
N VAL A 190 -23.38 -9.24 10.40
CA VAL A 190 -23.60 -9.60 11.81
C VAL A 190 -24.63 -10.72 11.99
N SER A 191 -25.46 -10.97 10.98
CA SER A 191 -26.41 -12.08 10.93
C SER A 191 -25.80 -13.41 10.45
N GLY A 192 -24.52 -13.43 10.08
CA GLY A 192 -23.84 -14.61 9.53
C GLY A 192 -24.01 -14.82 8.02
N HIS A 193 -24.73 -13.94 7.33
CA HIS A 193 -24.93 -14.00 5.88
C HIS A 193 -23.91 -13.13 5.11
N ALA A 194 -23.78 -13.34 3.81
CA ALA A 194 -22.97 -12.49 2.93
C ALA A 194 -23.45 -11.02 2.96
N LEU A 195 -22.53 -10.08 2.83
CA LEU A 195 -22.85 -8.68 2.63
C LEU A 195 -23.46 -8.45 1.22
N PRO A 196 -24.25 -7.38 1.01
CA PRO A 196 -24.71 -7.02 -0.33
C PRO A 196 -23.53 -6.85 -1.29
N GLY A 197 -23.68 -7.33 -2.54
CA GLY A 197 -22.64 -7.20 -3.56
C GLY A 197 -22.33 -5.74 -3.87
N SER A 198 -21.04 -5.40 -4.07
CA SER A 198 -20.59 -4.02 -4.28
C SER A 198 -21.27 -3.34 -5.47
N ARG A 199 -21.49 -4.05 -6.58
CA ARG A 199 -22.24 -3.50 -7.74
C ARG A 199 -23.72 -3.24 -7.42
N VAL A 200 -24.35 -4.09 -6.61
CA VAL A 200 -25.73 -3.87 -6.16
C VAL A 200 -25.81 -2.59 -5.33
N VAL A 201 -24.84 -2.36 -4.43
CA VAL A 201 -24.76 -1.13 -3.64
C VAL A 201 -24.50 0.08 -4.53
N SER A 202 -23.54 0.00 -5.46
CA SER A 202 -23.21 1.06 -6.42
C SER A 202 -24.44 1.51 -7.20
N ARG A 203 -25.14 0.59 -7.89
CA ARG A 203 -26.31 0.92 -8.71
C ARG A 203 -27.52 1.43 -7.92
N THR A 204 -27.59 1.12 -6.62
CA THR A 204 -28.74 1.47 -5.77
C THR A 204 -28.53 2.77 -5.02
N LEU A 205 -27.30 3.04 -4.54
CA LEU A 205 -26.98 4.20 -3.70
C LEU A 205 -26.28 5.33 -4.44
N HIS A 206 -25.63 5.05 -5.57
CA HIS A 206 -24.88 6.04 -6.35
C HIS A 206 -25.48 6.14 -7.75
N PRO A 207 -26.67 6.76 -7.90
CA PRO A 207 -27.28 6.91 -9.21
C PRO A 207 -26.44 7.85 -10.08
N ASP A 208 -26.40 7.60 -11.38
CA ASP A 208 -25.66 8.39 -12.38
C ASP A 208 -26.33 9.76 -12.61
N GLN A 209 -26.31 10.63 -11.61
CA GLN A 209 -26.84 12.00 -11.67
C GLN A 209 -25.69 13.00 -11.76
N GLY A 210 -25.53 13.65 -12.93
CA GLY A 210 -24.47 14.63 -13.18
C GLY A 210 -24.77 16.04 -12.65
N TYR A 211 -25.32 16.18 -11.44
CA TYR A 211 -25.52 17.51 -10.86
C TYR A 211 -24.18 18.07 -10.36
N HIS A 212 -23.74 19.17 -10.95
CA HIS A 212 -22.54 19.89 -10.54
C HIS A 212 -22.91 21.08 -9.67
N ASP A 213 -22.53 21.03 -8.40
CA ASP A 213 -22.55 22.21 -7.54
C ASP A 213 -21.31 23.08 -7.84
N HIS A 214 -21.51 24.40 -7.88
CA HIS A 214 -20.48 25.38 -8.29
C HIS A 214 -19.61 25.86 -7.11
N ALA A 215 -19.64 25.14 -5.98
CA ALA A 215 -18.95 25.57 -4.76
C ALA A 215 -17.40 25.50 -4.85
N GLY A 216 -16.85 24.82 -5.86
CA GLY A 216 -15.40 24.64 -6.02
C GLY A 216 -14.98 24.47 -7.47
N THR A 217 -13.73 24.81 -7.78
CA THR A 217 -13.16 24.58 -9.12
C THR A 217 -12.66 23.15 -9.25
N VAL A 218 -12.51 22.66 -10.49
CA VAL A 218 -11.92 21.35 -10.79
C VAL A 218 -10.51 21.19 -10.18
N MET A 219 -9.83 22.30 -9.86
CA MET A 219 -8.54 22.28 -9.17
C MET A 219 -8.60 21.58 -7.81
N ILE A 220 -9.72 21.63 -7.08
CA ILE A 220 -9.86 20.92 -5.80
C ILE A 220 -9.70 19.41 -6.02
N ILE A 221 -10.31 18.89 -7.08
CA ILE A 221 -10.28 17.46 -7.40
C ILE A 221 -8.89 17.08 -7.90
N ALA A 222 -8.33 17.89 -8.80
CA ALA A 222 -6.99 17.69 -9.33
C ALA A 222 -5.91 17.69 -8.23
N TRP A 223 -5.97 18.66 -7.32
CA TRP A 223 -5.06 18.73 -6.18
C TRP A 223 -5.30 17.56 -5.22
N GLY A 224 -6.56 17.23 -4.92
CA GLY A 224 -6.93 16.11 -4.07
C GLY A 224 -6.34 14.78 -4.56
N GLN A 225 -6.50 14.48 -5.86
CA GLN A 225 -5.94 13.28 -6.47
C GLN A 225 -4.41 13.31 -6.52
N PHE A 226 -3.81 14.44 -6.92
CA PHE A 226 -2.36 14.63 -6.92
C PHE A 226 -1.77 14.37 -5.51
N MET A 227 -2.46 14.82 -4.45
CA MET A 227 -2.03 14.54 -3.08
C MET A 227 -2.29 13.09 -2.66
N ASP A 228 -3.42 12.47 -3.02
CA ASP A 228 -3.67 11.03 -2.76
C ASP A 228 -2.51 10.17 -3.29
N HIS A 229 -1.99 10.53 -4.46
CA HIS A 229 -0.88 9.84 -5.09
C HIS A 229 0.50 10.20 -4.54
N ASP A 230 0.60 11.20 -3.65
CA ASP A 230 1.85 11.52 -2.96
C ASP A 230 2.12 10.53 -1.83
N TYR A 231 1.07 10.04 -1.17
CA TYR A 231 1.22 9.26 0.06
C TYR A 231 0.37 7.99 0.13
N THR A 232 -0.46 7.65 -0.87
CA THR A 232 -1.16 6.36 -0.91
C THR A 232 -1.01 5.61 -2.23
N LEU A 233 -0.57 4.37 -2.11
CA LEU A 233 -0.71 3.34 -3.13
C LEU A 233 -0.66 1.97 -2.43
N THR A 234 -1.67 1.13 -2.67
CA THR A 234 -1.75 -0.16 -1.98
C THR A 234 -1.08 -1.25 -2.82
N GLY A 235 -0.20 -2.04 -2.21
CA GLY A 235 0.42 -3.18 -2.91
C GLY A 235 -0.59 -4.27 -3.27
N THR A 236 -0.71 -4.60 -4.56
CA THR A 236 -1.60 -5.65 -5.10
C THR A 236 -0.85 -6.59 -6.05
N PRO A 237 -1.29 -7.85 -6.20
CA PRO A 237 -0.79 -8.73 -7.25
C PRO A 237 -0.93 -8.11 -8.64
N LEU A 238 0.14 -8.21 -9.43
CA LEU A 238 0.18 -7.79 -10.83
C LEU A 238 -0.10 -8.97 -11.76
N ASP A 239 -0.59 -8.68 -12.96
CA ASP A 239 -0.82 -9.67 -14.02
C ASP A 239 0.50 -10.38 -14.38
N PRO A 240 0.53 -11.73 -14.49
CA PRO A 240 1.76 -12.48 -14.69
C PRO A 240 2.40 -12.27 -16.07
N PHE A 241 1.67 -11.77 -17.06
CA PHE A 241 2.16 -11.56 -18.42
C PHE A 241 2.68 -10.15 -18.62
N ASN A 242 1.88 -9.14 -18.29
CA ASN A 242 2.28 -7.75 -18.49
C ASN A 242 3.05 -7.18 -17.29
N ARG A 243 2.80 -7.69 -16.08
CA ARG A 243 3.42 -7.29 -14.79
C ARG A 243 3.37 -5.79 -14.50
N ASN A 244 2.41 -5.09 -15.08
CA ASN A 244 2.24 -3.64 -15.02
C ASN A 244 0.80 -3.24 -14.66
N ASP A 245 -0.16 -4.13 -14.88
CA ASP A 245 -1.54 -3.95 -14.44
C ASP A 245 -1.86 -4.92 -13.30
N PRO A 246 -2.86 -4.62 -12.45
CA PRO A 246 -3.36 -5.57 -11.46
C PRO A 246 -3.84 -6.87 -12.09
N GLU A 247 -3.68 -7.99 -11.37
CA GLU A 247 -4.10 -9.32 -11.81
C GLU A 247 -5.59 -9.34 -12.25
N GLU A 248 -5.84 -9.86 -13.45
CA GLU A 248 -7.19 -10.09 -13.96
C GLU A 248 -7.80 -11.37 -13.38
N CYS A 249 -8.92 -11.24 -12.66
CA CYS A 249 -9.58 -12.36 -11.97
C CYS A 249 -10.74 -12.97 -12.77
N CYS A 250 -11.44 -12.17 -13.57
CA CYS A 250 -12.56 -12.61 -14.38
C CYS A 250 -12.11 -13.53 -15.52
N GLY A 251 -12.97 -14.45 -15.95
CA GLY A 251 -12.72 -15.30 -17.12
C GLY A 251 -11.67 -16.41 -16.93
N LYS A 252 -10.95 -16.43 -15.79
CA LYS A 252 -10.01 -17.51 -15.44
C LYS A 252 -10.70 -18.63 -14.65
N PRO A 253 -10.39 -19.91 -14.88
CA PRO A 253 -10.78 -21.01 -13.99
C PRO A 253 -10.20 -20.83 -12.58
N ALA A 254 -10.90 -21.31 -11.54
CA ALA A 254 -10.50 -21.11 -10.14
C ALA A 254 -9.06 -21.54 -9.81
N HIS A 255 -8.56 -22.63 -10.41
CA HIS A 255 -7.20 -23.12 -10.20
C HIS A 255 -6.10 -22.28 -10.89
N LEU A 256 -6.47 -21.36 -11.79
CA LEU A 256 -5.57 -20.43 -12.45
C LEU A 256 -5.67 -19.01 -11.89
N LYS A 257 -6.63 -18.74 -11.00
CA LYS A 257 -6.75 -17.43 -10.35
C LYS A 257 -5.69 -17.27 -9.28
N HIS A 258 -5.17 -16.06 -9.15
CA HIS A 258 -4.37 -15.70 -7.98
C HIS A 258 -5.19 -15.93 -6.69
N PRO A 259 -4.60 -16.43 -5.60
CA PRO A 259 -5.30 -16.68 -4.33
C PRO A 259 -6.02 -15.46 -3.73
N TYR A 260 -5.64 -14.25 -4.15
CA TYR A 260 -6.24 -12.99 -3.73
C TYR A 260 -7.37 -12.49 -4.62
N CYS A 261 -7.76 -13.22 -5.67
CA CYS A 261 -8.88 -12.83 -6.51
C CYS A 261 -10.17 -12.77 -5.69
N ASN A 262 -10.90 -11.66 -5.83
CA ASN A 262 -12.16 -11.42 -5.14
C ASN A 262 -13.11 -10.61 -6.03
N GLU A 263 -13.36 -11.17 -7.20
CA GLU A 263 -14.15 -10.58 -8.28
C GLU A 263 -15.52 -10.06 -7.87
N ILE A 264 -15.95 -8.99 -8.54
CA ILE A 264 -17.25 -8.40 -8.31
C ILE A 264 -18.24 -9.02 -9.28
N ASN A 265 -19.12 -9.87 -8.75
CA ASN A 265 -20.22 -10.46 -9.51
C ASN A 265 -21.23 -9.37 -9.92
N ILE A 266 -21.55 -9.32 -11.21
CA ILE A 266 -22.56 -8.41 -11.74
C ILE A 266 -23.89 -9.17 -11.86
N PRO A 267 -24.96 -8.68 -11.21
CA PRO A 267 -26.29 -9.28 -11.33
C PRO A 267 -26.82 -9.32 -12.77
N GLU A 268 -27.66 -10.29 -13.09
CA GLU A 268 -28.27 -10.39 -14.43
C GLU A 268 -29.21 -9.22 -14.74
N ASP A 269 -29.86 -8.67 -13.72
CA ASP A 269 -30.77 -7.52 -13.79
C ASP A 269 -30.03 -6.16 -13.76
N ASP A 270 -28.71 -6.12 -13.90
CA ASP A 270 -27.95 -4.87 -13.98
C ASP A 270 -28.31 -4.06 -15.23
N TYR A 271 -28.89 -2.87 -15.06
CA TYR A 271 -29.39 -2.07 -16.18
C TYR A 271 -28.30 -1.69 -17.20
N PHE A 272 -27.04 -1.54 -16.77
CA PHE A 272 -25.95 -1.11 -17.63
C PHE A 272 -25.22 -2.31 -18.24
N TYR A 273 -24.62 -3.15 -17.38
CA TYR A 273 -23.72 -4.21 -17.83
C TYR A 273 -24.45 -5.38 -18.50
N ASN A 274 -25.75 -5.56 -18.24
CA ASN A 274 -26.55 -6.55 -18.96
C ASN A 274 -26.61 -6.26 -20.47
N MET A 275 -26.63 -4.98 -20.89
CA MET A 275 -26.62 -4.59 -22.31
C MET A 275 -25.35 -5.06 -23.03
N TYR A 276 -24.24 -5.19 -22.30
CA TYR A 276 -22.92 -5.60 -22.81
C TYR A 276 -22.59 -7.06 -22.47
N ARG A 277 -23.52 -7.81 -21.87
CA ARG A 277 -23.32 -9.21 -21.41
C ARG A 277 -22.14 -9.39 -20.46
N VAL A 278 -21.80 -8.36 -19.67
CA VAL A 278 -20.75 -8.43 -18.66
C VAL A 278 -21.35 -8.97 -17.36
N ARG A 279 -20.69 -9.98 -16.77
CA ARG A 279 -21.14 -10.67 -15.54
C ARG A 279 -20.14 -10.62 -14.39
N CYS A 280 -18.96 -10.07 -14.62
CA CYS A 280 -17.85 -10.04 -13.69
C CYS A 280 -17.06 -8.75 -13.90
N MET A 281 -16.69 -8.07 -12.82
CA MET A 281 -15.67 -7.02 -12.84
C MET A 281 -14.43 -7.49 -12.08
N ASN A 282 -13.26 -7.24 -12.66
CA ASN A 282 -11.99 -7.60 -12.06
C ASN A 282 -11.83 -6.90 -10.71
N PHE A 283 -11.44 -7.67 -9.70
CA PHE A 283 -11.05 -7.14 -8.39
C PHE A 283 -10.09 -8.12 -7.73
N ILE A 284 -8.92 -7.61 -7.37
CA ILE A 284 -7.86 -8.34 -6.69
C ILE A 284 -7.66 -7.74 -5.30
N ARG A 285 -7.50 -8.58 -4.29
CA ARG A 285 -7.23 -8.13 -2.92
C ARG A 285 -5.76 -7.72 -2.79
N SER A 286 -5.51 -6.73 -1.95
CA SER A 286 -4.16 -6.30 -1.59
C SER A 286 -3.32 -7.42 -0.99
N PHE A 287 -2.00 -7.31 -1.11
CA PHE A 287 -1.05 -8.17 -0.41
C PHE A 287 -1.09 -7.97 1.11
N PRO A 288 -0.69 -8.97 1.90
CA PRO A 288 -0.38 -8.80 3.32
C PRO A 288 0.98 -8.12 3.51
N ALA A 289 1.06 -7.20 4.46
CA ALA A 289 2.30 -6.49 4.80
C ALA A 289 3.21 -7.29 5.73
N ALA A 290 4.51 -7.05 5.61
CA ALA A 290 5.46 -7.32 6.67
C ALA A 290 5.45 -6.15 7.67
N ARG A 291 5.10 -6.43 8.94
CA ARG A 291 5.13 -5.40 10.00
C ARG A 291 6.58 -5.09 10.39
N PRO A 292 6.91 -3.90 10.91
CA PRO A 292 8.24 -3.64 11.48
C PRO A 292 8.62 -4.70 12.52
N GLY A 293 9.84 -5.21 12.44
CA GLY A 293 10.30 -6.39 13.19
C GLY A 293 9.70 -7.72 12.72
N CYS A 294 9.06 -7.77 11.55
CA CYS A 294 8.36 -8.94 11.04
C CYS A 294 7.38 -9.57 12.05
N ARG A 295 6.70 -8.71 12.82
CA ARG A 295 5.72 -9.12 13.83
C ARG A 295 4.56 -9.88 13.19
N LEU A 296 4.11 -10.91 13.91
CA LEU A 296 2.97 -11.75 13.54
C LEU A 296 1.63 -11.04 13.78
N GLY A 297 0.56 -11.51 13.14
CA GLY A 297 -0.78 -10.98 13.28
C GLY A 297 -1.67 -11.23 12.05
N SER A 298 -2.87 -10.66 12.06
CA SER A 298 -3.79 -10.72 10.93
C SER A 298 -3.32 -9.90 9.72
N LYS A 299 -4.00 -10.10 8.59
CA LYS A 299 -3.73 -9.40 7.33
C LYS A 299 -3.87 -7.88 7.51
N VAL A 300 -2.88 -7.15 6.98
CA VAL A 300 -2.92 -5.70 6.85
C VAL A 300 -2.30 -5.32 5.51
N PRO A 301 -2.92 -4.44 4.71
CA PRO A 301 -2.28 -3.95 3.49
C PRO A 301 -1.10 -3.02 3.82
N TYR A 302 -0.19 -2.82 2.88
CA TYR A 302 0.90 -1.86 3.01
C TYR A 302 0.86 -0.81 1.91
N ASN A 303 1.46 0.32 2.26
CA ASN A 303 1.66 1.43 1.36
C ASN A 303 2.95 1.23 0.57
N THR A 304 2.91 1.34 -0.76
CA THR A 304 4.11 1.34 -1.61
C THR A 304 4.69 2.74 -1.81
N LEU A 305 4.06 3.76 -1.22
CA LEU A 305 4.58 5.13 -1.13
C LEU A 305 5.02 5.51 0.29
N THR A 306 5.69 6.66 0.43
CA THR A 306 5.97 7.20 1.77
C THR A 306 4.69 7.73 2.41
N GLY A 307 4.62 7.75 3.75
CA GLY A 307 3.44 8.24 4.48
C GLY A 307 3.41 9.76 4.68
N VAL A 308 4.44 10.48 4.22
CA VAL A 308 4.59 11.92 4.42
C VAL A 308 4.38 12.68 3.12
N LEU A 309 4.07 13.98 3.23
CA LEU A 309 4.00 14.87 2.07
C LEU A 309 5.41 15.26 1.63
N ASP A 310 5.98 14.57 0.68
CA ASP A 310 7.38 14.74 0.22
C ASP A 310 7.53 14.76 -1.31
N ALA A 311 6.42 14.98 -2.03
CA ALA A 311 6.39 15.14 -3.48
C ALA A 311 6.92 13.90 -4.23
N ASN A 312 6.58 12.70 -3.74
CA ASN A 312 6.73 11.42 -4.45
C ASN A 312 6.13 11.47 -5.85
N THR A 313 5.05 12.23 -6.05
CA THR A 313 4.48 12.50 -7.38
C THR A 313 5.45 13.12 -8.38
N VAL A 314 6.48 13.81 -7.91
CA VAL A 314 7.50 14.48 -8.72
C VAL A 314 8.83 13.72 -8.70
N TYR A 315 9.24 13.19 -7.54
CA TYR A 315 10.59 12.67 -7.31
C TYR A 315 10.67 11.15 -7.15
N GLY A 316 9.55 10.49 -6.87
CA GLY A 316 9.47 9.08 -6.58
C GLY A 316 10.07 8.64 -5.26
N VAL A 317 9.93 7.34 -5.00
CA VAL A 317 10.18 6.74 -3.69
C VAL A 317 11.51 6.02 -3.58
N THR A 318 12.29 5.98 -4.67
CA THR A 318 13.65 5.44 -4.64
C THR A 318 14.63 6.33 -5.38
N GLU A 319 15.89 6.23 -4.95
CA GLU A 319 16.95 7.01 -5.54
C GLU A 319 17.20 6.63 -7.01
N HIS A 320 17.05 5.35 -7.35
CA HIS A 320 17.22 4.90 -8.73
C HIS A 320 16.19 5.55 -9.67
N HIS A 321 14.90 5.54 -9.30
CA HIS A 321 13.85 6.18 -10.09
C HIS A 321 14.05 7.68 -10.18
N ALA A 322 14.37 8.33 -9.05
CA ALA A 322 14.67 9.76 -9.02
C ALA A 322 15.81 10.14 -9.98
N ARG A 323 16.88 9.33 -10.05
CA ARG A 323 17.99 9.55 -11.00
C ARG A 323 17.54 9.42 -12.46
N LYS A 324 16.62 8.50 -12.77
CA LYS A 324 16.06 8.35 -14.13
C LYS A 324 15.28 9.58 -14.57
N LEU A 325 14.59 10.24 -13.63
CA LEU A 325 13.84 11.47 -13.86
C LEU A 325 14.74 12.72 -13.94
N ARG A 326 15.98 12.64 -13.47
CA ARG A 326 16.93 13.76 -13.48
C ARG A 326 17.64 13.90 -14.81
N GLU A 327 17.90 15.15 -15.16
CA GLU A 327 18.69 15.52 -16.34
C GLU A 327 20.19 15.25 -16.09
N GLY A 328 20.62 15.24 -14.82
CA GLY A 328 22.01 14.99 -14.42
C GLY A 328 22.93 16.19 -14.62
N HIS A 329 22.39 17.36 -14.97
CA HIS A 329 23.10 18.62 -14.96
C HIS A 329 22.21 19.77 -14.45
N ALA A 330 22.86 20.76 -13.83
CA ALA A 330 22.22 21.98 -13.29
C ALA A 330 21.07 21.75 -12.28
N GLY A 331 21.02 20.55 -11.68
CA GLY A 331 20.00 20.15 -10.71
C GLY A 331 18.60 20.00 -11.31
N LEU A 332 18.48 19.78 -12.63
CA LEU A 332 17.21 19.76 -13.34
C LEU A 332 16.59 18.35 -13.39
N LEU A 333 15.26 18.31 -13.50
CA LEU A 333 14.49 17.18 -13.99
C LEU A 333 14.48 17.18 -15.53
N ARG A 334 14.52 15.98 -16.11
CA ARG A 334 14.31 15.77 -17.55
C ARG A 334 12.94 16.28 -17.95
N MET A 335 12.87 16.94 -19.09
CA MET A 335 11.62 17.42 -19.69
C MET A 335 11.66 17.23 -21.20
N ASN A 336 10.50 17.20 -21.84
CA ASN A 336 10.35 17.03 -23.28
C ASN A 336 9.98 18.38 -23.95
N PRO A 337 10.89 19.02 -24.71
CA PRO A 337 10.65 20.30 -25.37
C PRO A 337 9.93 20.14 -26.73
N ALA A 338 9.02 19.16 -26.86
CA ALA A 338 8.38 18.75 -28.12
C ALA A 338 7.71 19.89 -28.91
N PHE A 339 7.29 20.95 -28.23
CA PHE A 339 6.59 22.09 -28.83
C PHE A 339 7.32 23.42 -28.62
N SER A 340 8.62 23.37 -28.35
CA SER A 340 9.47 24.55 -28.12
C SER A 340 9.51 25.48 -29.33
N GLU A 341 9.45 24.95 -30.55
CA GLU A 341 9.36 25.70 -31.81
C GLU A 341 8.11 26.59 -31.91
N TYR A 342 7.03 26.23 -31.20
CA TYR A 342 5.81 27.04 -31.09
C TYR A 342 5.82 27.97 -29.86
N GLY A 343 6.94 28.05 -29.14
CA GLY A 343 7.05 28.82 -27.90
C GLY A 343 6.27 28.23 -26.72
N LEU A 344 5.90 26.95 -26.80
CA LEU A 344 5.22 26.25 -25.70
C LEU A 344 6.23 25.68 -24.69
N LYS A 345 5.79 25.55 -23.44
CA LYS A 345 6.61 25.03 -22.34
C LYS A 345 6.76 23.51 -22.44
N ASP A 346 7.89 23.00 -21.93
CA ASP A 346 8.25 21.58 -21.96
C ASP A 346 7.23 20.68 -21.27
N LEU A 347 6.97 19.51 -21.83
CA LEU A 347 6.13 18.46 -21.22
C LEU A 347 6.98 17.54 -20.34
N LEU A 348 6.34 16.63 -19.62
CA LEU A 348 7.04 15.55 -18.93
C LEU A 348 7.81 14.65 -19.93
N PRO A 349 8.85 13.92 -19.47
CA PRO A 349 9.52 12.92 -20.27
C PRO A 349 8.56 11.88 -20.83
N LEU A 350 8.84 11.39 -22.04
CA LEU A 350 8.11 10.27 -22.62
C LEU A 350 8.53 8.97 -21.95
N LYS A 351 7.55 8.14 -21.61
CA LYS A 351 7.76 6.78 -21.13
C LYS A 351 8.12 5.87 -22.29
N SER A 352 9.41 5.54 -22.40
CA SER A 352 9.94 4.62 -23.42
C SER A 352 9.86 3.16 -22.97
N ASP A 353 9.96 2.92 -21.67
CA ASP A 353 9.93 1.59 -21.07
C ASP A 353 8.48 1.21 -20.78
N VAL A 354 8.00 0.14 -21.42
CA VAL A 354 6.59 -0.29 -21.37
C VAL A 354 5.63 0.90 -21.65
N PRO A 355 5.60 1.40 -22.89
CA PRO A 355 4.91 2.66 -23.23
C PRO A 355 3.39 2.61 -23.06
N ASP A 356 2.80 1.41 -22.90
CA ASP A 356 1.36 1.18 -22.72
C ASP A 356 0.93 1.06 -21.24
N GLU A 357 1.86 1.02 -20.28
CA GLU A 357 1.50 0.90 -18.86
C GLU A 357 0.94 2.22 -18.31
N GLY A 358 -0.21 2.13 -17.64
CA GLY A 358 -0.88 3.24 -16.96
C GLY A 358 -1.69 4.14 -17.89
N CYS A 359 -1.87 3.76 -19.16
CA CYS A 359 -2.56 4.59 -20.15
C CYS A 359 -2.97 3.79 -21.40
N THR A 360 -4.02 4.25 -22.09
CA THR A 360 -4.37 3.70 -23.41
C THR A 360 -3.89 4.64 -24.50
N ARG A 361 -2.93 4.19 -25.30
CA ARG A 361 -2.41 4.97 -26.42
C ARG A 361 -3.30 4.79 -27.66
N PRO A 362 -3.74 5.88 -28.31
CA PRO A 362 -4.50 5.79 -29.56
C PRO A 362 -3.72 5.15 -30.71
N ASN A 363 -2.39 5.32 -30.73
CA ASN A 363 -1.49 4.72 -31.70
C ASN A 363 -0.06 4.61 -31.13
N ALA A 364 0.78 3.80 -31.79
CA ALA A 364 2.14 3.51 -31.33
C ALA A 364 3.11 4.70 -31.37
N SER A 365 2.76 5.81 -32.04
CA SER A 365 3.58 7.03 -32.13
C SER A 365 3.30 8.03 -31.00
N MET A 366 2.25 7.80 -30.21
CA MET A 366 2.03 8.51 -28.96
C MET A 366 2.74 7.79 -27.83
N TYR A 367 3.09 8.51 -26.77
CA TYR A 367 3.73 7.96 -25.58
C TYR A 367 3.08 8.56 -24.35
N CYS A 368 3.03 7.77 -23.29
CA CYS A 368 2.61 8.24 -21.99
C CYS A 368 3.77 8.95 -21.31
N PHE A 369 3.50 9.63 -20.20
CA PHE A 369 4.49 10.40 -19.48
C PHE A 369 5.10 9.59 -18.34
N GLU A 370 6.35 9.91 -18.04
CA GLU A 370 7.07 9.42 -16.87
C GLU A 370 7.17 10.54 -15.82
N ALA A 371 6.92 10.20 -14.55
CA ALA A 371 6.97 11.11 -13.41
C ALA A 371 7.35 10.33 -12.13
N GLY A 372 7.30 11.01 -10.98
CA GLY A 372 7.76 10.47 -9.71
C GLY A 372 7.06 9.20 -9.23
N GLU A 373 5.77 9.00 -9.53
CA GLU A 373 4.94 7.91 -8.97
C GLU A 373 5.37 6.47 -9.31
N GLY A 374 6.44 6.29 -10.09
CA GLY A 374 7.01 5.00 -10.42
C GLY A 374 8.14 4.55 -9.48
N PHE A 375 8.50 3.28 -9.63
CA PHE A 375 9.78 2.73 -9.19
C PHE A 375 10.53 2.24 -10.43
N SER A 376 11.86 2.25 -10.44
CA SER A 376 12.68 1.68 -11.50
C SER A 376 13.84 0.92 -10.85
N LEU A 377 14.29 -0.18 -11.45
CA LEU A 377 15.47 -0.94 -11.02
C LEU A 377 16.65 -0.80 -12.00
N PRO A 378 17.91 -1.01 -11.53
CA PRO A 378 19.07 -1.12 -12.40
C PRO A 378 18.91 -2.27 -13.40
N TRP A 379 19.04 -1.94 -14.69
CA TRP A 379 19.04 -2.91 -15.79
C TRP A 379 20.20 -3.90 -15.62
N CYS A 380 19.90 -5.17 -15.32
CA CYS A 380 20.93 -6.20 -15.20
C CYS A 380 21.23 -6.80 -16.59
N ASN A 381 22.45 -6.62 -17.06
CA ASN A 381 22.93 -7.18 -18.32
C ASN A 381 23.07 -8.72 -18.25
N ARG A 382 22.56 -9.40 -19.29
CA ARG A 382 22.91 -10.72 -19.84
C ARG A 382 22.47 -12.02 -19.13
N GLN A 383 21.75 -12.83 -19.94
CA GLN A 383 21.75 -14.29 -20.04
C GLN A 383 20.67 -15.16 -19.33
N GLU A 384 19.70 -14.59 -18.58
CA GLU A 384 18.46 -15.30 -18.20
C GLU A 384 17.22 -14.72 -18.90
N PHE A 385 17.37 -14.60 -20.22
CA PHE A 385 16.35 -14.14 -21.15
C PHE A 385 15.28 -15.24 -21.30
N VAL A 386 14.27 -15.26 -20.41
CA VAL A 386 12.85 -15.65 -20.60
C VAL A 386 12.22 -15.73 -19.21
N LYS A 387 11.69 -14.61 -18.67
CA LYS A 387 10.56 -14.49 -17.70
C LYS A 387 10.49 -13.15 -16.92
N SER A 388 11.51 -12.30 -16.93
CA SER A 388 11.53 -11.04 -16.13
C SER A 388 11.30 -9.76 -16.93
N VAL A 389 10.72 -9.83 -18.13
CA VAL A 389 10.37 -8.62 -18.88
C VAL A 389 9.01 -8.14 -18.37
N GLY A 390 9.01 -7.22 -17.39
CA GLY A 390 7.79 -6.50 -16.99
C GLY A 390 7.70 -6.02 -15.54
N SER A 391 8.58 -6.42 -14.62
CA SER A 391 8.40 -6.11 -13.18
C SER A 391 9.10 -4.85 -12.68
N ASP A 392 9.66 -4.04 -13.57
CA ASP A 392 10.60 -3.00 -13.18
C ASP A 392 9.94 -1.65 -12.93
N LEU A 393 8.61 -1.55 -13.07
CA LEU A 393 7.86 -0.31 -12.93
C LEU A 393 6.73 -0.51 -11.92
N GLY A 394 6.73 0.30 -10.86
CA GLY A 394 5.56 0.43 -9.96
C GLY A 394 4.43 1.18 -10.67
N GLU A 395 3.18 0.94 -10.27
CA GLU A 395 1.98 1.51 -10.90
C GLU A 395 2.10 3.03 -11.16
N ILE A 396 2.27 3.40 -12.43
CA ILE A 396 2.43 4.79 -12.86
C ILE A 396 1.06 5.41 -13.14
N ARG A 397 0.59 6.29 -12.25
CA ARG A 397 -0.77 6.87 -12.32
C ARG A 397 -0.82 8.29 -12.90
N VAL A 398 0.33 8.92 -13.22
CA VAL A 398 0.40 10.25 -13.85
C VAL A 398 -0.42 10.40 -15.13
N ASN A 399 -0.72 9.29 -15.82
CA ASN A 399 -1.46 9.26 -17.07
C ASN A 399 -2.93 8.81 -16.90
N GLU A 400 -3.42 8.60 -15.68
CA GLU A 400 -4.78 8.12 -15.41
C GLU A 400 -5.85 9.06 -15.97
N GLN A 401 -5.61 10.37 -15.86
CA GLN A 401 -6.44 11.40 -16.47
C GLN A 401 -5.64 12.69 -16.77
N LEU A 402 -6.11 13.46 -17.75
CA LEU A 402 -5.40 14.61 -18.33
C LEU A 402 -5.02 15.71 -17.32
N VAL A 403 -5.95 16.08 -16.44
CA VAL A 403 -5.77 17.12 -15.42
C VAL A 403 -4.71 16.72 -14.39
N LEU A 404 -4.63 15.43 -14.02
CA LEU A 404 -3.57 14.91 -13.15
C LEU A 404 -2.21 15.08 -13.83
N THR A 405 -2.07 14.66 -15.10
CA THR A 405 -0.83 14.86 -15.87
C THR A 405 -0.39 16.33 -15.90
N VAL A 406 -1.35 17.27 -15.99
CA VAL A 406 -1.06 18.71 -15.93
C VAL A 406 -0.49 19.11 -14.57
N MET A 407 -0.99 18.57 -13.46
CA MET A 407 -0.45 18.82 -12.11
C MET A 407 1.00 18.34 -11.98
N HIS A 408 1.31 17.12 -12.43
CA HIS A 408 2.70 16.62 -12.45
C HIS A 408 3.60 17.50 -13.31
N THR A 409 3.14 17.88 -14.51
CA THR A 409 3.89 18.76 -15.41
C THR A 409 4.16 20.13 -14.76
N LEU A 410 3.18 20.69 -14.04
CA LEU A 410 3.33 21.96 -13.35
C LEU A 410 4.41 21.89 -12.27
N MET A 411 4.39 20.86 -11.44
CA MET A 411 5.34 20.71 -10.33
C MET A 411 6.75 20.33 -10.79
N ALA A 412 6.89 19.57 -11.88
CA ALA A 412 8.19 19.33 -12.51
C ALA A 412 8.78 20.63 -13.11
N ARG A 413 7.95 21.45 -13.76
CA ARG A 413 8.37 22.77 -14.26
C ARG A 413 8.77 23.72 -13.13
N GLU A 414 8.05 23.68 -12.00
CA GLU A 414 8.37 24.51 -10.84
C GLU A 414 9.72 24.13 -10.22
N HIS A 415 10.02 22.83 -10.10
CA HIS A 415 11.35 22.38 -9.69
C HIS A 415 12.45 22.95 -10.61
N ASN A 416 12.29 22.83 -11.94
CA ASN A 416 13.28 23.34 -12.89
C ASN A 416 13.39 24.87 -12.86
N ARG A 417 12.30 25.59 -12.55
CA ARG A 417 12.33 27.04 -12.34
C ARG A 417 13.17 27.37 -11.10
N VAL A 418 12.90 26.72 -9.97
CA VAL A 418 13.63 26.93 -8.71
C VAL A 418 15.12 26.59 -8.85
N ALA A 419 15.46 25.45 -9.47
CA ALA A 419 16.85 25.05 -9.67
C ALA A 419 17.65 26.08 -10.49
N ARG A 420 17.05 26.62 -11.57
CA ARG A 420 17.69 27.67 -12.39
C ARG A 420 17.95 28.94 -11.59
N GLU A 421 16.96 29.41 -10.82
CA GLU A 421 17.12 30.61 -9.98
C GLU A 421 18.18 30.39 -8.89
N LEU A 422 18.20 29.21 -8.26
CA LEU A 422 19.21 28.86 -7.27
C LEU A 422 20.63 28.83 -7.87
N ALA A 423 20.79 28.36 -9.10
CA ALA A 423 22.07 28.35 -9.79
C ALA A 423 22.59 29.76 -10.09
N LEU A 424 21.69 30.72 -10.38
CA LEU A 424 22.07 32.13 -10.56
C LEU A 424 22.56 32.77 -9.26
N VAL A 425 21.89 32.47 -8.15
CA VAL A 425 22.23 33.02 -6.82
C VAL A 425 23.45 32.31 -6.22
N ASN A 426 23.61 31.00 -6.46
CA ASN A 426 24.68 30.16 -5.95
C ASN A 426 25.46 29.46 -7.08
N PRO A 427 26.29 30.20 -7.86
CA PRO A 427 27.04 29.61 -8.98
C PRO A 427 28.06 28.52 -8.58
N HIS A 428 28.33 28.37 -7.29
CA HIS A 428 29.27 27.41 -6.72
C HIS A 428 28.63 26.07 -6.33
N TRP A 429 27.29 25.95 -6.41
CA TRP A 429 26.59 24.71 -6.12
C TRP A 429 26.72 23.72 -7.28
N ASP A 430 26.92 22.45 -6.95
CA ASP A 430 26.94 21.35 -7.91
C ASP A 430 25.51 20.87 -8.25
N ASP A 431 25.42 19.93 -9.19
CA ASP A 431 24.15 19.34 -9.64
C ASP A 431 23.32 18.78 -8.48
N GLU A 432 23.96 18.04 -7.57
CA GLU A 432 23.27 17.39 -6.45
C GLU A 432 22.73 18.42 -5.45
N THR A 433 23.51 19.44 -5.11
CA THR A 433 23.07 20.49 -4.18
C THR A 433 21.90 21.27 -4.78
N LEU A 434 21.98 21.63 -6.06
CA LEU A 434 20.90 22.32 -6.77
C LEU A 434 19.62 21.48 -6.79
N PHE A 435 19.73 20.20 -7.15
CA PHE A 435 18.59 19.28 -7.19
C PHE A 435 17.93 19.15 -5.82
N GLN A 436 18.70 18.88 -4.76
CA GLN A 436 18.15 18.63 -3.42
C GLN A 436 17.53 19.89 -2.80
N GLU A 437 18.12 21.07 -3.02
CA GLU A 437 17.52 22.33 -2.54
C GLU A 437 16.26 22.70 -3.34
N ALA A 438 16.26 22.52 -4.67
CA ALA A 438 15.07 22.71 -5.47
C ALA A 438 13.95 21.73 -5.09
N ARG A 439 14.29 20.45 -4.86
CA ARG A 439 13.36 19.43 -4.31
C ARG A 439 12.80 19.86 -2.97
N ARG A 440 13.64 20.30 -2.03
CA ARG A 440 13.22 20.73 -0.69
C ARG A 440 12.27 21.91 -0.72
N ILE A 441 12.53 22.90 -1.58
CA ILE A 441 11.65 24.06 -1.77
C ILE A 441 10.33 23.64 -2.41
N ASN A 442 10.36 22.80 -3.45
CA ASN A 442 9.13 22.35 -4.12
C ASN A 442 8.22 21.52 -3.19
N ILE A 443 8.81 20.67 -2.34
CA ILE A 443 8.09 19.98 -1.27
C ILE A 443 7.41 20.99 -0.33
N ALA A 444 8.13 22.04 0.08
CA ALA A 444 7.56 23.08 0.94
C ALA A 444 6.41 23.84 0.26
N ILE A 445 6.50 24.09 -1.05
CA ILE A 445 5.41 24.70 -1.84
C ILE A 445 4.17 23.79 -1.81
N ILE A 446 4.33 22.49 -2.08
CA ILE A 446 3.22 21.51 -2.08
C ILE A 446 2.59 21.40 -0.68
N GLN A 447 3.41 21.32 0.37
CA GLN A 447 2.92 21.34 1.75
C GLN A 447 2.16 22.64 2.06
N HIS A 448 2.70 23.79 1.66
CA HIS A 448 2.06 25.08 1.90
C HIS A 448 0.70 25.17 1.22
N ILE A 449 0.60 24.86 -0.08
CA ILE A 449 -0.67 24.87 -0.82
C ILE A 449 -1.67 23.91 -0.16
N THR A 450 -1.22 22.73 0.25
CA THR A 450 -2.09 21.72 0.88
C THR A 450 -2.70 22.24 2.17
N TYR A 451 -1.89 22.78 3.10
CA TYR A 451 -2.38 23.24 4.41
C TYR A 451 -3.03 24.63 4.36
N ASN A 452 -2.60 25.51 3.47
CA ASN A 452 -3.07 26.89 3.39
C ASN A 452 -4.31 27.07 2.53
N GLU A 453 -4.42 26.33 1.43
CA GLU A 453 -5.44 26.57 0.40
C GLU A 453 -6.40 25.39 0.26
N PHE A 454 -5.88 24.17 0.21
CA PHE A 454 -6.71 22.99 -0.03
C PHE A 454 -7.50 22.53 1.21
N LEU A 455 -6.81 22.24 2.32
CA LEU A 455 -7.45 21.70 3.52
C LEU A 455 -8.51 22.65 4.14
N PRO A 456 -8.33 23.98 4.16
CA PRO A 456 -9.37 24.87 4.69
C PRO A 456 -10.67 24.85 3.88
N ILE A 457 -10.60 24.68 2.56
CA ILE A 457 -11.78 24.56 1.70
C ILE A 457 -12.48 23.22 1.95
N LEU A 458 -11.71 22.15 2.15
CA LEU A 458 -12.24 20.81 2.36
C LEU A 458 -12.83 20.60 3.77
N LEU A 459 -12.09 20.97 4.81
CA LEU A 459 -12.41 20.68 6.20
C LEU A 459 -13.19 21.81 6.88
N GLY A 460 -13.10 23.03 6.35
CA GLY A 460 -13.61 24.22 7.00
C GLY A 460 -12.72 24.70 8.15
N LYS A 461 -12.85 25.98 8.48
CA LYS A 461 -11.99 26.65 9.46
C LYS A 461 -12.07 26.04 10.87
N ASP A 462 -13.27 25.66 11.31
CA ASP A 462 -13.48 25.12 12.67
C ASP A 462 -12.73 23.80 12.90
N VAL A 463 -12.68 22.94 11.88
CA VAL A 463 -11.93 21.68 11.92
C VAL A 463 -10.43 21.96 11.90
N MET A 464 -9.98 22.89 11.05
CA MET A 464 -8.57 23.29 11.00
C MET A 464 -8.07 23.83 12.35
N GLU A 465 -8.89 24.66 13.03
CA GLU A 465 -8.58 25.18 14.37
C GLU A 465 -8.58 24.08 15.43
N LYS A 466 -9.59 23.20 15.43
CA LYS A 466 -9.71 22.09 16.39
C LYS A 466 -8.49 21.16 16.37
N PHE A 467 -7.93 20.89 15.19
CA PHE A 467 -6.76 20.04 15.04
C PHE A 467 -5.43 20.82 15.03
N GLY A 468 -5.45 22.14 15.17
CA GLY A 468 -4.24 22.97 15.24
C GLY A 468 -3.41 22.97 13.96
N ILE A 469 -4.06 22.80 12.80
CA ILE A 469 -3.41 22.67 11.48
C ILE A 469 -3.50 23.95 10.62
N LEU A 470 -3.87 25.07 11.23
CA LEU A 470 -3.75 26.39 10.61
C LEU A 470 -2.27 26.81 10.56
N LEU A 471 -1.87 27.38 9.42
CA LEU A 471 -0.51 27.92 9.27
C LEU A 471 -0.30 29.17 10.12
N GLN A 472 0.91 29.30 10.64
CA GLN A 472 1.38 30.54 11.26
C GLN A 472 1.54 31.61 10.18
N LYS A 473 1.16 32.85 10.48
CA LYS A 473 1.30 33.98 9.54
C LYS A 473 2.75 34.40 9.33
N GLU A 474 3.59 34.18 10.34
CA GLU A 474 4.99 34.58 10.37
C GLU A 474 5.81 33.56 11.18
N GLY A 475 7.12 33.48 10.90
CA GLY A 475 8.05 32.61 11.63
C GLY A 475 8.06 31.15 11.16
N TYR A 476 8.69 30.30 11.96
CA TYR A 476 8.78 28.86 11.71
C TYR A 476 7.93 28.07 12.71
N TRP A 477 7.23 27.05 12.19
CA TRP A 477 6.57 26.07 13.05
C TRP A 477 7.60 25.10 13.62
N ASN A 478 7.69 25.03 14.95
CA ASN A 478 8.65 24.19 15.68
C ASN A 478 7.96 23.02 16.43
N GLY A 479 6.77 22.62 16.00
CA GLY A 479 5.93 21.66 16.72
C GLY A 479 6.13 20.19 16.37
N TYR A 480 7.29 19.80 15.78
CA TYR A 480 7.56 18.40 15.46
C TYR A 480 7.50 17.54 16.73
N ASP A 481 6.66 16.50 16.72
CA ASP A 481 6.51 15.53 17.80
C ASP A 481 6.98 14.13 17.33
N PRO A 482 8.06 13.57 17.90
CA PRO A 482 8.57 12.26 17.52
C PRO A 482 7.63 11.09 17.93
N ASN A 483 6.58 11.33 18.70
CA ASN A 483 5.61 10.30 19.07
C ASN A 483 4.43 10.20 18.08
N VAL A 484 4.33 11.12 17.12
CA VAL A 484 3.30 11.07 16.07
C VAL A 484 3.76 10.13 14.97
N ASN A 485 2.91 9.14 14.65
CA ASN A 485 3.17 8.20 13.57
C ASN A 485 2.63 8.75 12.22
N PRO A 486 3.49 9.13 11.27
CA PRO A 486 3.08 9.60 9.94
C PRO A 486 2.56 8.52 8.99
N ASN A 487 2.53 7.23 9.35
CA ASN A 487 1.95 6.22 8.47
C ASN A 487 0.49 6.51 8.18
N VAL A 488 0.11 6.44 6.90
CA VAL A 488 -1.26 6.63 6.47
C VAL A 488 -2.18 5.59 7.10
N ILE A 489 -3.37 6.04 7.49
CA ILE A 489 -4.42 5.20 8.06
C ILE A 489 -5.11 4.41 6.95
N ASP A 490 -5.32 3.11 7.16
CA ASP A 490 -5.96 2.17 6.23
C ASP A 490 -7.33 2.69 5.75
N ALA A 491 -8.19 3.10 6.70
CA ALA A 491 -9.50 3.66 6.40
C ALA A 491 -9.45 5.00 5.63
N PHE A 492 -8.35 5.76 5.76
CA PHE A 492 -8.16 6.99 5.00
C PHE A 492 -7.84 6.68 3.54
N SER A 493 -6.87 5.79 3.30
CA SER A 493 -6.45 5.33 1.97
C SER A 493 -7.56 4.58 1.21
N ALA A 494 -8.25 3.67 1.89
CA ALA A 494 -9.22 2.77 1.25
C ALA A 494 -10.62 3.40 1.07
N ALA A 495 -10.98 4.42 1.86
CA ALA A 495 -12.34 4.96 1.86
C ALA A 495 -12.40 6.48 2.02
N ALA A 496 -11.90 7.06 3.12
CA ALA A 496 -12.22 8.45 3.47
C ALA A 496 -11.72 9.45 2.42
N TYR A 497 -10.50 9.30 1.92
CA TYR A 497 -9.93 10.21 0.93
C TYR A 497 -10.41 9.96 -0.51
N ARG A 498 -11.20 8.90 -0.72
CA ARG A 498 -11.89 8.61 -2.00
C ARG A 498 -13.15 9.46 -2.21
N PHE A 499 -13.49 10.37 -1.28
CA PHE A 499 -14.60 11.32 -1.46
C PHE A 499 -14.44 12.16 -2.74
N GLY A 500 -13.21 12.39 -3.21
CA GLY A 500 -12.94 13.11 -4.46
C GLY A 500 -13.62 12.48 -5.68
N HIS A 501 -13.88 11.17 -5.66
CA HIS A 501 -14.59 10.49 -6.76
C HIS A 501 -16.03 10.99 -6.95
N SER A 502 -16.70 11.50 -5.91
CA SER A 502 -18.05 12.08 -6.04
C SER A 502 -18.04 13.53 -6.52
N LEU A 503 -16.86 14.16 -6.60
CA LEU A 503 -16.69 15.53 -7.07
C LEU A 503 -16.34 15.58 -8.57
N LEU A 504 -15.91 14.46 -9.15
CA LEU A 504 -15.46 14.39 -10.55
C LEU A 504 -16.53 14.85 -11.52
N PRO A 505 -16.20 15.76 -12.45
CA PRO A 505 -17.16 16.18 -13.44
C PRO A 505 -17.35 15.17 -14.56
N THR A 506 -18.50 15.19 -15.24
CA THR A 506 -18.74 14.32 -16.41
C THR A 506 -17.92 14.71 -17.65
N ALA A 507 -17.36 15.92 -17.68
CA ALA A 507 -16.54 16.42 -18.78
C ALA A 507 -15.42 17.35 -18.28
N VAL A 508 -14.30 17.37 -19.02
CA VAL A 508 -13.20 18.32 -18.81
C VAL A 508 -13.25 19.37 -19.91
N GLU A 509 -13.47 20.62 -19.51
CA GLU A 509 -13.56 21.75 -20.42
C GLU A 509 -12.18 22.31 -20.76
N ARG A 510 -12.02 22.80 -22.00
CA ARG A 510 -10.81 23.48 -22.45
C ARG A 510 -11.16 24.89 -22.86
N TRP A 511 -10.32 25.84 -22.44
CA TRP A 511 -10.55 27.26 -22.64
C TRP A 511 -9.34 27.89 -23.33
N SER A 512 -9.61 28.78 -24.29
CA SER A 512 -8.57 29.55 -24.99
C SER A 512 -7.92 30.59 -24.07
N LYS A 513 -6.80 31.18 -24.54
CA LYS A 513 -6.15 32.32 -23.86
C LYS A 513 -7.12 33.50 -23.59
N ALA A 514 -8.16 33.63 -24.40
CA ALA A 514 -9.20 34.67 -24.25
C ALA A 514 -10.41 34.20 -23.42
N HIS A 515 -10.31 33.06 -22.70
CA HIS A 515 -11.40 32.45 -21.93
C HIS A 515 -12.66 32.19 -22.76
N LYS A 516 -12.48 31.78 -24.03
CA LYS A 516 -13.54 31.18 -24.84
C LYS A 516 -13.43 29.67 -24.81
N PHE A 517 -14.55 28.99 -24.60
CA PHE A 517 -14.67 27.53 -24.67
C PHE A 517 -14.23 27.00 -26.04
N ILE A 518 -13.50 25.87 -26.07
CA ILE A 518 -12.91 25.24 -27.27
C ILE A 518 -13.49 23.85 -27.51
#